data_AF-A0A0E0IZT2-F1
#
_entry.id   AF-A0A0E0IZT2-F1
#
_cell.length_a   1.000
_cell.length_b   1.000
_cell.length_c   1.000
_cell.angle_alpha   90.00
_cell.angle_beta   90.00
_cell.angle_gamma   90.00
#
_symmetry.space_group_name_H-M   'P 1'
#
loop_
_entity.id
_entity.type
_entity.pdbx_description
1 polymer ?
#
loop_
_entity_poly.entity_id
_entity_poly.type
_entity_poly.pdbx_seq_one_letter_code
_entity_poly.pdbx_strand_id
1 'polypeptide(L)'
;MGRMKDRNASARPEVKPAGLSPSRFVKVFMHGEPFGRKINLAIHNNYDSLSFTLKRLGNNYSMSPFELEGFVNNEEDGAIDNDFDLLYDDMNGVRYLLGEVPWEVFTITVKRIYIVPAEQQNGV
;
A
#
# COMPACT_ATOMS: atom_id res chain seq x y z
N MET A 1 -60.39 -0.40 19.32
CA MET A 1 -59.66 -1.11 18.25
C MET A 1 -58.47 -0.27 17.85
N GLY A 2 -57.27 -0.87 17.81
CA GLY A 2 -55.98 -0.20 17.98
C GLY A 2 -55.39 0.51 16.75
N ARG A 3 -54.44 1.39 17.06
CA ARG A 3 -53.68 2.32 16.21
C ARG A 3 -52.96 1.68 15.01
N MET A 4 -52.93 2.45 13.92
CA MET A 4 -52.12 2.25 12.71
C MET A 4 -50.62 2.14 13.04
N LYS A 5 -49.92 1.29 12.28
CA LYS A 5 -48.45 1.29 12.20
C LYS A 5 -48.06 1.24 10.73
N ASP A 6 -47.66 2.38 10.21
CA ASP A 6 -46.77 2.47 9.06
C ASP A 6 -45.47 1.70 9.35
N ARG A 7 -44.91 1.06 8.33
CA ARG A 7 -43.46 0.95 8.10
C ARG A 7 -43.23 0.26 6.75
N ASN A 8 -43.09 1.12 5.74
CA ASN A 8 -42.43 0.83 4.47
C ASN A 8 -40.99 0.39 4.76
N ALA A 9 -40.71 -0.90 4.64
CA ALA A 9 -39.34 -1.42 4.62
C ALA A 9 -38.93 -1.63 3.16
N SER A 10 -38.44 -0.56 2.54
CA SER A 10 -37.71 -0.64 1.28
C SER A 10 -36.43 -1.45 1.55
N ALA A 11 -36.48 -2.74 1.24
CA ALA A 11 -35.33 -3.61 1.26
C ALA A 11 -34.39 -3.16 0.13
N ARG A 12 -33.50 -2.23 0.46
CA ARG A 12 -32.35 -1.89 -0.36
C ARG A 12 -31.53 -3.18 -0.50
N PRO A 13 -31.18 -3.64 -1.70
CA PRO A 13 -30.30 -4.79 -1.83
C PRO A 13 -28.98 -4.43 -1.18
N GLU A 14 -28.69 -5.09 -0.06
CA GLU A 14 -27.37 -5.09 0.56
C GLU A 14 -26.42 -5.69 -0.48
N VAL A 15 -25.66 -4.81 -1.14
CA VAL A 15 -24.53 -5.22 -1.95
C VAL A 15 -23.53 -5.86 -1.02
N LYS A 16 -23.62 -7.18 -0.88
CA LYS A 16 -22.53 -7.99 -0.34
C LYS A 16 -21.29 -7.63 -1.16
N PRO A 17 -20.21 -7.08 -0.59
CA PRO A 17 -18.99 -6.91 -1.36
C PRO A 17 -18.58 -8.31 -1.80
N ALA A 18 -18.71 -8.56 -3.10
CA ALA A 18 -18.35 -9.84 -3.70
C ALA A 18 -16.91 -10.15 -3.28
N GLY A 19 -16.74 -11.34 -2.74
CA GLY A 19 -15.54 -11.74 -2.03
C GLY A 19 -14.28 -11.51 -2.85
N LEU A 20 -13.28 -10.97 -2.15
CA LEU A 20 -11.86 -11.22 -2.37
C LEU A 20 -11.43 -11.09 -3.83
N SER A 21 -11.12 -9.85 -4.22
CA SER A 21 -10.22 -9.61 -5.35
C SER A 21 -9.06 -10.61 -5.28
N PRO A 22 -8.72 -11.30 -6.39
CA PRO A 22 -7.64 -12.28 -6.39
C PRO A 22 -6.42 -11.62 -5.78
N SER A 23 -5.83 -12.26 -4.78
CA SER A 23 -4.67 -11.77 -4.04
C SER A 23 -3.59 -11.27 -5.02
N ARG A 24 -3.59 -9.97 -5.31
CA ARG A 24 -2.72 -9.36 -6.33
C ARG A 24 -1.40 -9.06 -5.64
N PHE A 25 -0.55 -10.08 -5.61
CA PHE A 25 0.79 -9.95 -5.07
C PHE A 25 1.69 -9.20 -6.04
N VAL A 26 2.18 -8.03 -5.65
CA VAL A 26 3.09 -7.20 -6.44
C VAL A 26 4.49 -7.28 -5.85
N LYS A 27 5.49 -7.46 -6.71
CA LYS A 27 6.89 -7.48 -6.29
C LYS A 27 7.33 -6.07 -5.91
N VAL A 28 8.00 -5.97 -4.77
CA VAL A 28 8.63 -4.74 -4.29
C VAL A 28 10.14 -4.87 -4.48
N PHE A 29 10.77 -3.79 -4.93
CA PHE A 29 12.20 -3.65 -5.16
C PHE A 29 12.71 -2.49 -4.31
N MET A 30 13.92 -2.63 -3.78
CA MET A 30 14.62 -1.58 -3.04
C MET A 30 15.83 -1.19 -3.88
N HIS A 31 15.99 0.09 -4.20
CA HIS A 31 17.11 0.62 -5.00
C HIS A 31 17.23 -0.01 -6.41
N GLY A 32 16.13 -0.55 -6.95
CA GLY A 32 16.17 -1.28 -8.23
C GLY A 32 16.81 -2.67 -8.15
N GLU A 33 17.31 -3.09 -6.99
CA GLU A 33 17.80 -4.45 -6.75
C GLU A 33 16.65 -5.39 -6.34
N PRO A 34 16.76 -6.69 -6.65
CA PRO A 34 15.76 -7.68 -6.27
C PRO A 34 15.68 -7.83 -4.74
N PHE A 35 14.82 -7.03 -4.12
CA PHE A 35 14.45 -7.09 -2.71
C PHE A 35 13.65 -8.36 -2.36
N GLY A 36 13.10 -9.05 -3.37
CA GLY A 36 12.52 -10.38 -3.25
C GLY A 36 11.18 -10.47 -2.51
N ARG A 37 10.63 -9.36 -2.00
CA ARG A 37 9.35 -9.38 -1.29
C ARG A 37 8.18 -9.06 -2.20
N LYS A 38 7.01 -9.56 -1.80
CA LYS A 38 5.73 -9.27 -2.45
C LYS A 38 4.78 -8.62 -1.45
N ILE A 39 4.03 -7.63 -1.88
CA ILE A 39 2.94 -7.02 -1.11
C ILE A 39 1.61 -7.51 -1.67
N ASN A 40 0.65 -7.82 -0.80
CA ASN A 40 -0.71 -8.14 -1.22
C ASN A 40 -1.49 -6.84 -1.40
N LEU A 41 -1.88 -6.47 -2.63
CA LEU A 41 -2.67 -5.26 -2.82
C LEU A 41 -4.11 -5.38 -2.31
N ALA A 42 -4.62 -6.59 -2.11
CA ALA A 42 -6.01 -6.80 -1.68
C ALA A 42 -6.30 -6.33 -0.24
N ILE A 43 -5.26 -6.07 0.57
CA ILE A 43 -5.40 -5.57 1.95
C ILE A 43 -5.32 -4.03 2.03
N HIS A 44 -5.11 -3.35 0.90
CA HIS A 44 -5.03 -1.89 0.82
C HIS A 44 -6.21 -1.36 0.03
N ASN A 45 -6.81 -0.27 0.50
CA ASN A 45 -7.96 0.37 -0.16
C ASN A 45 -7.64 1.76 -0.74
N ASN A 46 -6.44 2.28 -0.49
CA ASN A 46 -5.99 3.59 -0.92
C ASN A 46 -4.46 3.71 -0.88
N TYR A 47 -3.96 4.81 -1.41
CA TYR A 47 -2.53 5.11 -1.40
C TYR A 47 -1.96 5.30 0.00
N ASP A 48 -2.71 5.83 0.96
CA ASP A 48 -2.22 6.05 2.33
C ASP A 48 -1.82 4.73 2.99
N SER A 49 -2.71 3.73 2.95
CA SER A 49 -2.48 2.41 3.52
C SER A 49 -1.33 1.67 2.85
N LEU A 50 -1.23 1.79 1.52
CA LEU A 50 -0.15 1.18 0.76
C LEU A 50 1.20 1.86 1.06
N SER A 51 1.24 3.18 1.00
CA SER A 51 2.46 3.98 1.21
C SER A 51 3.00 3.78 2.62
N PHE A 52 2.13 3.76 3.63
CA PHE A 52 2.52 3.44 5.00
C PHE A 52 3.22 2.07 5.10
N THR A 53 2.64 1.06 4.44
CA THR A 53 3.19 -0.30 4.44
C THR A 53 4.53 -0.38 3.71
N LEU A 54 4.67 0.33 2.58
CA LEU A 54 5.91 0.41 1.82
C LEU A 54 7.01 1.14 2.59
N LYS A 55 6.70 2.28 3.21
CA LYS A 55 7.65 3.02 4.06
C LYS A 55 8.12 2.17 5.23
N ARG A 56 7.20 1.49 5.92
CA ARG A 56 7.53 0.54 7.00
C ARG A 56 8.43 -0.61 6.49
N LEU A 57 8.17 -1.11 5.29
CA LEU A 57 8.96 -2.18 4.67
C LEU A 57 10.39 -1.72 4.33
N GLY A 58 10.53 -0.50 3.79
CA GLY A 58 11.83 0.13 3.53
C GLY A 58 12.61 0.37 4.82
N ASN A 59 11.95 0.90 5.84
CA ASN A 59 12.58 1.19 7.13
C ASN A 59 13.11 -0.08 7.83
N ASN A 60 12.30 -1.13 7.89
CA ASN A 60 12.70 -2.43 8.46
C ASN A 60 13.89 -3.08 7.74
N TYR A 61 14.15 -2.72 6.48
CA TYR A 61 15.26 -3.26 5.71
C TYR A 61 16.52 -2.40 5.82
N SER A 62 16.36 -1.08 5.95
CA SER A 62 17.48 -0.17 6.12
C SER A 62 18.08 -0.23 7.53
N MET A 63 17.34 -0.70 8.54
CA MET A 63 17.82 -0.87 9.90
C MET A 63 18.68 -2.14 10.07
N SER A 64 19.74 -2.03 10.89
CA SER A 64 20.52 -3.19 11.32
C SER A 64 19.69 -4.07 12.27
N PRO A 65 19.95 -5.40 12.37
CA PRO A 65 19.22 -6.28 13.29
C PRO A 65 19.26 -5.84 14.77
N PHE A 66 20.28 -5.05 15.14
CA PHE A 66 20.45 -4.50 16.49
C PHE A 66 19.48 -3.35 16.80
N GLU A 67 19.05 -2.60 15.79
CA GLU A 67 18.11 -1.47 15.93
C GLU A 67 16.65 -1.93 15.91
N LEU A 68 16.37 -3.09 15.30
CA LEU A 68 15.03 -3.69 15.27
C LEU A 68 14.52 -4.03 16.68
N GLU A 69 15.39 -4.47 17.59
CA GLU A 69 15.02 -4.92 18.94
C GLU A 69 14.57 -3.77 19.87
N GLY A 70 14.96 -2.52 19.57
CA GLY A 70 14.54 -1.33 20.30
C GLY A 70 13.19 -0.75 19.86
N PHE A 71 12.75 -1.03 18.63
CA PHE A 71 11.54 -0.44 18.04
C PHE A 71 10.30 -1.33 18.11
N VAL A 72 10.44 -2.63 18.43
CA VAL A 72 9.28 -3.53 18.59
C VAL A 72 8.33 -3.17 19.74
N ASN A 73 8.74 -2.24 20.62
CA ASN A 73 7.95 -1.83 21.80
C ASN A 73 7.31 -0.44 21.69
N ASN A 74 7.54 0.31 20.60
CA ASN A 74 6.95 1.63 20.43
C ASN A 74 5.98 1.60 19.24
N GLU A 75 4.73 1.28 19.53
CA GLU A 75 3.60 1.31 18.59
C GLU A 75 3.23 2.73 18.15
N GLU A 76 3.98 3.77 18.56
CA GLU A 76 3.62 5.18 18.37
C GLU A 76 4.60 6.02 17.54
N ASP A 77 5.84 5.58 17.25
CA ASP A 77 6.84 6.47 16.62
C ASP A 77 7.85 5.74 15.70
N GLY A 78 7.35 4.82 14.86
CA GLY A 78 8.17 3.92 14.04
C GLY A 78 8.41 4.36 12.59
N ALA A 79 7.99 5.58 12.21
CA ALA A 79 8.40 6.18 10.96
C ALA A 79 9.65 7.02 11.25
N ILE A 80 10.82 6.38 11.29
CA ILE A 80 12.04 7.12 10.98
C ILE A 80 11.73 7.77 9.63
N ASP A 81 11.73 9.10 9.60
CA ASP A 81 11.41 9.94 8.44
C ASP A 81 12.55 9.83 7.41
N ASN A 82 12.83 8.60 7.02
CA ASN A 82 13.66 8.29 5.88
C ASN A 82 12.81 8.68 4.68
N ASP A 83 13.21 9.77 4.05
CA ASP A 83 12.56 10.29 2.86
C ASP A 83 12.73 9.24 1.75
N PHE A 84 11.64 8.55 1.42
CA PHE A 84 11.60 7.51 0.40
C PHE A 84 10.63 7.92 -0.71
N ASP A 85 11.14 7.92 -1.94
CA ASP A 85 10.32 7.97 -3.13
C ASP A 85 9.74 6.59 -3.44
N LEU A 86 8.43 6.58 -3.67
CA LEU A 86 7.68 5.39 -4.03
C LEU A 86 7.33 5.47 -5.51
N LEU A 87 7.93 4.59 -6.31
CA LEU A 87 7.72 4.52 -7.75
C LEU A 87 7.06 3.19 -8.11
N TYR A 88 6.39 3.12 -9.26
CA TYR A 88 5.90 1.85 -9.78
C TYR A 88 6.01 1.79 -11.29
N ASP A 89 6.24 0.58 -11.82
CA ASP A 89 6.15 0.31 -13.25
C ASP A 89 4.77 -0.26 -13.54
N ASP A 90 4.12 0.26 -14.58
CA ASP A 90 2.89 -0.30 -15.10
C ASP A 90 3.13 -1.57 -15.95
N MET A 91 2.07 -2.13 -16.52
CA MET A 91 2.16 -3.30 -17.41
C MET A 91 2.99 -3.03 -18.67
N ASN A 92 2.99 -1.79 -19.15
CA ASN A 92 3.72 -1.32 -20.33
C ASN A 92 5.19 -1.00 -20.04
N GLY A 93 5.59 -1.02 -18.75
CA GLY A 93 6.94 -0.68 -18.32
C GLY A 93 7.18 0.82 -18.19
N VAL A 94 6.13 1.64 -18.20
CA VAL A 94 6.24 3.08 -17.89
C VAL A 94 6.29 3.24 -16.37
N ARG A 95 7.25 4.03 -15.91
CA ARG A 95 7.44 4.33 -14.49
C ARG A 95 6.67 5.58 -14.08
N TYR A 96 5.96 5.49 -12.96
CA TYR A 96 5.19 6.56 -12.37
C TYR A 96 5.52 6.74 -10.89
N LEU A 97 5.29 7.93 -10.36
CA LEU A 97 5.26 8.17 -8.92
C LEU A 97 3.97 7.61 -8.33
N LEU A 98 4.06 7.01 -7.15
CA LEU A 98 2.91 6.43 -6.46
C LEU A 98 1.95 7.55 -6.05
N GLY A 99 0.72 7.51 -6.57
CA GLY A 99 -0.31 8.53 -6.33
C GLY A 99 -0.64 9.42 -7.53
N GLU A 100 0.11 9.33 -8.63
CA GLU A 100 -0.11 10.15 -9.85
C GLU A 100 -1.38 9.78 -10.62
N VAL A 101 -1.87 8.55 -10.45
CA VAL A 101 -3.07 8.05 -11.12
C VAL A 101 -4.16 7.75 -10.09
N PRO A 102 -5.44 7.63 -10.48
CA PRO A 102 -6.47 7.16 -9.58
C PRO A 102 -6.14 5.76 -9.04
N TRP A 103 -6.50 5.51 -7.77
CA TRP A 103 -6.20 4.24 -7.09
C TRP A 103 -6.68 3.01 -7.87
N GLU A 104 -7.88 3.08 -8.42
CA GLU A 104 -8.49 2.00 -9.19
C GLU A 104 -7.63 1.67 -10.42
N VAL A 105 -7.10 2.70 -11.10
CA VAL A 105 -6.20 2.55 -12.25
C VAL A 105 -4.88 1.93 -11.82
N PHE A 106 -4.28 2.45 -10.75
CA PHE A 106 -3.04 1.89 -10.23
C PHE A 106 -3.15 0.40 -9.91
N THR A 107 -4.22 0.00 -9.19
CA THR A 107 -4.36 -1.39 -8.78
C THR A 107 -4.35 -2.33 -9.99
N ILE A 108 -4.98 -1.95 -11.11
CA ILE A 108 -5.06 -2.78 -12.32
C ILE A 108 -3.78 -2.75 -13.16
N THR A 109 -3.04 -1.64 -13.15
CA THR A 109 -1.88 -1.46 -14.04
C THR A 109 -0.55 -1.83 -13.41
N VAL A 110 -0.45 -1.83 -12.08
CA VAL A 110 0.83 -2.01 -11.39
C VAL A 110 1.43 -3.40 -11.62
N LYS A 111 2.70 -3.41 -12.04
CA LYS A 111 3.50 -4.62 -12.26
C LYS A 111 4.57 -4.80 -11.17
N ARG A 112 5.22 -3.70 -10.78
CA ARG A 112 6.33 -3.67 -9.81
C ARG A 112 6.31 -2.36 -9.04
N ILE A 113 6.68 -2.40 -7.77
CA ILE A 113 6.84 -1.22 -6.92
C ILE A 113 8.31 -1.08 -6.54
N TYR A 114 8.80 0.15 -6.47
CA TYR A 114 10.15 0.51 -6.10
C TYR A 114 10.11 1.46 -4.92
N ILE A 115 10.93 1.16 -3.92
CA ILE A 115 11.21 2.06 -2.80
C ILE A 115 12.63 2.58 -3.03
N VAL A 116 12.79 3.91 -3.09
CA VAL A 116 14.05 4.60 -3.40
C VAL A 116 14.31 5.63 -2.31
N PRO A 117 15.46 5.62 -1.60
CA PRO A 117 15.79 6.66 -0.64
C PRO A 117 16.13 7.97 -1.34
N ALA A 118 15.67 9.08 -0.79
CA ALA A 118 15.84 10.42 -1.35
C ALA A 118 17.33 10.81 -1.47
N GLU A 119 18.21 10.32 -0.60
CA GLU A 119 19.66 10.61 -0.62
C GLU A 119 20.33 10.24 -1.96
N GLN A 120 19.75 9.28 -2.71
CA GLN A 120 20.33 8.80 -3.96
C GLN A 120 19.78 9.49 -5.22
N GLN A 121 18.89 10.47 -5.09
CA GLN A 121 18.45 11.28 -6.23
C GLN A 121 19.50 12.33 -6.67
N ASN A 122 20.55 12.57 -5.86
CA ASN A 122 21.51 13.67 -6.06
C ASN A 122 22.88 13.26 -6.65
N GLY A 123 22.94 12.18 -7.43
CA GLY A 123 24.18 11.66 -8.02
C GLY A 123 24.21 11.75 -9.54
N VAL A 124 24.28 12.96 -10.11
CA VAL A 124 24.69 13.20 -11.51
C VAL A 124 25.67 14.36 -11.57
#